data_AF-A0A409X9G6-F1
#
_entry.id   AF-A0A409X9G6-F1
#
_cell.length_a   1.000
_cell.length_b   1.000
_cell.length_c   1.000
_cell.angle_alpha   90.00
_cell.angle_beta   90.00
_cell.angle_gamma   90.00
#
_symmetry.space_group_name_H-M   'P 1'
#
loop_
_entity.id
_entity.type
_entity.pdbx_description
1 polymer ?
#
loop_
_entity_poly.entity_id
_entity_poly.type
_entity_poly.pdbx_seq_one_letter_code
_entity_poly.pdbx_strand_id
1 'polypeptide(L)'
;CTYRLVQAQFDAQKKAAKEAEDAGKCSLQYVPETGNSSMQKMTHQQTKVEGMDVDEVDIDTDSDVLEGNANNEISFVAADNVQSNLDPRSRSRSVAPKTPGRMALGSKKQVMSTLNAANTSKVVEKDFSPRTLKLALASKSHVRTRTVFDEPFPRNNKISRINFAWTTIKESAFASEDVEVRQAFKRATDNINLKSKLMKFTLYGRTGLVSSIISKAREKVRAYYGLSGDPESVKKDVEWLLKSSHFVYGDINLRVRSFTVELRPYINFTFTHQERTVDKMKPFGAQLIIDIIEAQWFPSTSRSKLDLETTNRIYEKRDLPLNVILLVVTAIEHALKEWSTNGRKATQITFSEDTARLSYERHLRHWKFFESQMKAWPAWWRKTVLEQIL
;
A
#
# COMPACT_ATOMS: atom_id res chain seq x y z
N CYS A 1 -20.40 51.04 -12.58
CA CYS A 1 -19.51 51.01 -11.39
C CYS A 1 -18.76 49.69 -11.19
N THR A 2 -19.37 48.52 -11.42
CA THR A 2 -18.77 47.19 -11.18
C THR A 2 -17.52 46.89 -12.01
N TYR A 3 -17.46 47.31 -13.28
CA TYR A 3 -16.29 47.05 -14.15
C TYR A 3 -14.99 47.71 -13.64
N ARG A 4 -15.07 48.94 -13.12
CA ARG A 4 -13.89 49.63 -12.54
C ARG A 4 -13.38 48.94 -11.28
N LEU A 5 -14.27 48.33 -10.49
CA LEU A 5 -13.90 47.61 -9.28
C LEU A 5 -13.16 46.30 -9.61
N VAL A 6 -13.64 45.56 -10.61
CA VAL A 6 -12.99 44.32 -11.08
C VAL A 6 -11.63 44.61 -11.70
N GLN A 7 -11.52 45.68 -12.50
CA GLN A 7 -10.24 46.08 -13.09
C GLN A 7 -9.21 46.47 -12.02
N ALA A 8 -9.62 47.24 -11.00
CA ALA A 8 -8.75 47.61 -9.88
C ALA A 8 -8.27 46.39 -9.07
N GLN A 9 -9.13 45.39 -8.86
CA GLN A 9 -8.72 44.13 -8.22
C GLN A 9 -7.72 43.34 -9.07
N PHE A 10 -7.91 43.30 -10.38
CA PHE A 10 -7.00 42.58 -11.29
C PHE A 10 -5.62 43.24 -11.34
N ASP A 11 -5.56 44.57 -11.35
CA ASP A 11 -4.31 45.33 -11.35
C ASP A 11 -3.58 45.20 -10.00
N ALA A 12 -4.32 45.15 -8.89
CA ALA A 12 -3.75 44.89 -7.56
C ALA A 12 -3.14 43.47 -7.46
N GLN A 13 -3.78 42.45 -8.03
CA GLN A 13 -3.24 41.08 -8.05
C GLN A 13 -1.98 40.98 -8.91
N LYS A 14 -1.94 41.64 -10.07
CA LYS A 14 -0.73 41.71 -10.91
C LYS A 14 0.44 42.38 -10.19
N LYS A 15 0.16 43.47 -9.45
CA LYS A 15 1.18 44.17 -8.67
C LYS A 15 1.74 43.28 -7.55
N ALA A 16 0.88 42.60 -6.79
CA ALA A 16 1.30 41.69 -5.72
C ALA A 16 2.12 40.50 -6.24
N ALA A 17 1.76 39.94 -7.40
CA ALA A 17 2.52 38.86 -8.02
C ALA A 17 3.93 39.30 -8.44
N LYS A 18 4.07 40.52 -8.96
CA LYS A 18 5.37 41.09 -9.34
C LYS A 18 6.26 41.36 -8.12
N GLU A 19 5.70 41.91 -7.05
CA GLU A 19 6.43 42.15 -5.80
C GLU A 19 6.93 40.85 -5.15
N ALA A 20 6.16 39.76 -5.24
CA ALA A 20 6.60 38.45 -4.77
C ALA A 20 7.75 37.85 -5.62
N GLU A 21 7.74 38.08 -6.94
CA GLU A 21 8.83 37.64 -7.83
C GLU A 21 10.13 38.42 -7.55
N ASP A 22 10.01 39.72 -7.31
CA ASP A 22 11.15 40.58 -6.99
C ASP A 22 11.73 40.27 -5.59
N ALA A 23 10.87 39.93 -4.62
CA ALA A 23 11.30 39.48 -3.30
C ALA A 23 12.06 38.14 -3.34
N GLY A 24 11.67 37.22 -4.22
CA GLY A 24 12.34 35.93 -4.41
C GLY A 24 13.73 36.03 -5.05
N LYS A 25 14.02 37.11 -5.79
CA LYS A 25 15.35 37.34 -6.39
C LYS A 25 16.37 37.91 -5.39
N CYS A 26 15.91 38.54 -4.30
CA CYS A 26 16.80 39.13 -3.29
C CYS A 26 17.36 38.12 -2.27
N SER A 27 16.81 36.90 -2.18
CA SER A 27 17.20 35.90 -1.17
C SER A 27 18.31 34.93 -1.59
N LEU A 28 18.95 35.12 -2.76
CA LEU A 28 19.96 34.19 -3.30
C LEU A 28 21.43 34.61 -3.10
N GLN A 29 21.71 35.66 -2.31
CA GLN A 29 23.08 36.08 -2.01
C GLN A 29 23.30 36.28 -0.50
N TYR A 30 23.28 35.21 0.28
CA TYR A 30 24.02 35.17 1.54
C TYR A 30 24.23 33.72 2.02
N VAL A 31 25.45 33.20 1.84
CA VAL A 31 25.92 31.99 2.53
C VAL A 31 27.00 32.43 3.51
N PRO A 32 26.71 32.52 4.82
CA PRO A 32 27.77 32.65 5.80
C PRO A 32 28.38 31.27 6.08
N GLU A 33 29.68 31.13 5.78
CA GLU A 33 30.51 30.06 6.31
C GLU A 33 30.70 30.26 7.82
N THR A 34 30.17 29.35 8.62
CA THR A 34 30.62 28.93 9.98
C THR A 34 29.70 27.77 10.38
N GLY A 35 30.07 26.72 11.09
CA GLY A 35 31.24 26.34 11.87
C GLY A 35 30.76 25.16 12.74
N ASN A 36 31.57 24.11 12.81
CA ASN A 36 31.53 22.94 13.69
C ASN A 36 30.31 22.76 14.63
N SER A 37 29.55 21.68 14.40
CA SER A 37 28.78 21.04 15.47
C SER A 37 28.90 19.52 15.38
N SER A 38 29.33 18.94 16.49
CA SER A 38 29.61 17.54 16.74
C SER A 38 28.39 16.64 16.53
N MET A 39 28.37 15.92 15.40
CA MET A 39 27.48 14.78 15.23
C MET A 39 28.09 13.54 15.87
N GLN A 40 27.40 13.01 16.87
CA GLN A 40 27.61 11.67 17.40
C GLN A 40 27.55 10.66 16.25
N LYS A 41 28.67 9.97 16.01
CA LYS A 41 28.75 8.77 15.18
C LYS A 41 27.87 7.69 15.80
N MET A 42 26.66 7.50 15.28
CA MET A 42 26.02 6.19 15.36
C MET A 42 26.78 5.27 14.41
N THR A 43 27.65 4.46 14.99
CA THR A 43 28.32 3.34 14.33
C THR A 43 27.29 2.34 13.83
N HIS A 44 26.98 2.42 12.54
CA HIS A 44 26.32 1.33 11.82
C HIS A 44 27.29 0.15 11.79
N GLN A 45 27.09 -0.83 12.67
CA GLN A 45 27.75 -2.12 12.56
C GLN A 45 27.26 -2.77 11.26
N GLN A 46 28.13 -2.81 10.25
CA GLN A 46 27.98 -3.72 9.12
C GLN A 46 28.07 -5.14 9.67
N THR A 47 26.92 -5.74 9.97
CA THR A 47 26.81 -7.19 10.18
C THR A 47 27.16 -7.87 8.87
N LYS A 48 28.41 -8.32 8.76
CA LYS A 48 28.89 -9.21 7.70
C LYS A 48 28.08 -10.50 7.84
N VAL A 49 27.22 -10.80 6.86
CA VAL A 49 26.55 -12.10 6.79
C VAL A 49 27.61 -13.11 6.38
N GLU A 50 28.28 -13.70 7.36
CA GLU A 50 29.24 -14.78 7.13
C GLU A 50 28.51 -16.02 6.58
N GLY A 51 29.01 -16.56 5.47
CA GLY A 51 28.68 -17.90 4.99
C GLY A 51 27.53 -18.03 3.98
N MET A 52 27.10 -16.97 3.30
CA MET A 52 26.21 -17.10 2.14
C MET A 52 26.79 -16.36 0.94
N ASP A 53 27.16 -17.10 -0.10
CA ASP A 53 27.46 -16.52 -1.41
C ASP A 53 26.19 -15.88 -1.95
N VAL A 54 26.25 -14.56 -2.17
CA VAL A 54 25.11 -13.73 -2.60
C VAL A 54 24.55 -14.21 -3.94
N ASP A 55 25.36 -14.92 -4.73
CA ASP A 55 25.00 -15.46 -6.04
C ASP A 55 24.13 -16.72 -5.94
N GLU A 56 24.19 -17.48 -4.84
CA GLU A 56 23.37 -18.70 -4.66
C GLU A 56 21.96 -18.43 -4.14
N VAL A 57 21.72 -17.23 -3.59
CA VAL A 57 20.42 -16.89 -2.99
C VAL A 57 19.54 -16.22 -4.01
N ASP A 58 18.69 -16.98 -4.68
CA ASP A 58 17.63 -16.44 -5.53
C ASP A 58 16.49 -15.86 -4.67
N ILE A 59 16.64 -14.59 -4.29
CA ILE A 59 15.56 -13.75 -3.73
C ILE A 59 15.10 -12.76 -4.79
N ASP A 60 14.87 -13.24 -6.00
CA ASP A 60 14.00 -12.50 -6.90
C ASP A 60 12.56 -12.75 -6.42
N THR A 61 12.13 -11.78 -5.60
CA THR A 61 10.72 -11.56 -5.31
C THR A 61 10.17 -10.76 -6.48
N ASP A 62 10.28 -11.31 -7.69
CA ASP A 62 9.66 -10.72 -8.85
C ASP A 62 8.18 -10.58 -8.51
N SER A 63 7.74 -9.32 -8.54
CA SER A 63 6.38 -8.92 -8.21
C SER A 63 5.43 -9.30 -9.34
N ASP A 64 5.59 -10.52 -9.85
CA ASP A 64 4.57 -11.26 -10.59
C ASP A 64 3.50 -11.64 -9.58
N VAL A 65 2.72 -10.63 -9.20
CA VAL A 65 1.42 -10.77 -8.56
C VAL A 65 0.49 -11.35 -9.63
N LEU A 66 0.66 -12.65 -9.90
CA LEU A 66 -0.38 -13.42 -10.56
C LEU A 66 -1.57 -13.43 -9.63
N GLU A 67 -2.64 -12.82 -10.13
CA GLU A 67 -3.97 -12.76 -9.54
C GLU A 67 -4.40 -14.14 -9.05
N GLY A 68 -4.36 -14.29 -7.73
CA GLY A 68 -4.84 -15.46 -7.03
C GLY A 68 -5.30 -15.00 -5.67
N ASN A 69 -6.55 -14.56 -5.61
CA ASN A 69 -7.41 -14.41 -4.43
C ASN A 69 -6.63 -14.32 -3.10
N ALA A 70 -6.42 -13.10 -2.58
CA ALA A 70 -5.76 -12.87 -1.28
C ALA A 70 -6.59 -13.35 -0.07
N ASN A 71 -7.56 -14.23 -0.30
CA ASN A 71 -8.29 -14.98 0.70
C ASN A 71 -7.57 -16.31 0.98
N ASN A 72 -6.34 -16.25 1.49
CA ASN A 72 -5.86 -17.36 2.33
C ASN A 72 -6.54 -17.20 3.70
N GLU A 73 -7.83 -17.53 3.75
CA GLU A 73 -8.52 -17.76 5.01
C GLU A 73 -7.79 -18.91 5.73
N ILE A 74 -7.30 -18.60 6.92
CA ILE A 74 -6.81 -19.56 7.89
C ILE A 74 -8.01 -20.45 8.25
N SER A 75 -8.10 -21.63 7.65
CA SER A 75 -9.06 -22.66 8.05
C SER A 75 -8.58 -23.26 9.37
N PHE A 76 -9.14 -22.78 10.49
CA PHE A 76 -8.97 -23.41 11.78
C PHE A 76 -10.03 -24.51 11.90
N VAL A 77 -9.61 -25.76 11.72
CA VAL A 77 -10.46 -26.93 11.98
C VAL A 77 -10.51 -27.13 13.49
N ALA A 78 -11.55 -26.62 14.13
CA ALA A 78 -11.93 -27.06 15.46
C ALA A 78 -12.73 -28.36 15.33
N ALA A 79 -12.18 -29.45 15.87
CA ALA A 79 -12.85 -30.74 15.97
C ALA A 79 -13.77 -30.81 17.19
N ASP A 80 -14.89 -31.53 16.99
CA ASP A 80 -15.88 -32.10 17.92
C ASP A 80 -16.75 -31.08 18.72
N ASN A 81 -18.09 -31.12 18.67
CA ASN A 81 -18.90 -32.27 19.00
C ASN A 81 -20.39 -32.15 18.53
N VAL A 82 -20.86 -33.25 17.93
CA VAL A 82 -22.20 -33.88 17.86
C VAL A 82 -23.38 -33.17 18.56
N GLN A 83 -24.52 -32.94 17.85
CA GLN A 83 -25.72 -33.82 17.85
C GLN A 83 -26.94 -33.23 17.08
N SER A 84 -27.43 -33.99 16.07
CA SER A 84 -28.86 -34.22 15.68
C SER A 84 -29.75 -33.02 15.28
N ASN A 85 -30.70 -33.05 14.34
CA ASN A 85 -31.37 -34.09 13.57
C ASN A 85 -32.35 -33.41 12.58
N LEU A 86 -32.75 -34.14 11.53
CA LEU A 86 -33.96 -34.00 10.68
C LEU A 86 -33.96 -33.07 9.44
N ASP A 87 -33.70 -33.74 8.32
CA ASP A 87 -34.26 -33.62 6.96
C ASP A 87 -35.83 -33.58 6.91
N PRO A 88 -36.54 -33.47 5.75
CA PRO A 88 -36.08 -33.41 4.35
C PRO A 88 -36.87 -32.46 3.39
N ARG A 89 -36.39 -32.42 2.12
CA ARG A 89 -37.12 -32.32 0.82
C ARG A 89 -36.82 -31.06 0.00
N SER A 90 -36.12 -31.24 -1.13
CA SER A 90 -36.80 -31.38 -2.43
C SER A 90 -35.84 -31.57 -3.61
N ARG A 91 -36.18 -32.62 -4.35
CA ARG A 91 -35.88 -32.95 -5.74
C ARG A 91 -35.46 -31.78 -6.64
N SER A 92 -34.39 -31.97 -7.42
CA SER A 92 -34.53 -31.89 -8.87
C SER A 92 -33.40 -32.62 -9.60
N ARG A 93 -33.79 -33.63 -10.40
CA ARG A 93 -32.96 -34.33 -11.39
C ARG A 93 -32.83 -33.43 -12.62
N SER A 94 -31.61 -33.23 -13.11
CA SER A 94 -31.41 -32.89 -14.53
C SER A 94 -30.42 -33.87 -15.14
N VAL A 95 -30.96 -34.66 -16.06
CA VAL A 95 -30.31 -35.64 -16.92
C VAL A 95 -29.63 -34.90 -18.06
N ALA A 96 -28.38 -35.24 -18.37
CA ALA A 96 -27.72 -34.89 -19.63
C ALA A 96 -26.78 -36.04 -20.07
N PRO A 97 -26.56 -36.21 -21.38
CA PRO A 97 -26.41 -37.52 -22.00
C PRO A 97 -24.95 -38.00 -22.11
N LYS A 98 -24.81 -39.33 -22.12
CA LYS A 98 -23.60 -40.08 -22.42
C LYS A 98 -23.31 -40.06 -23.92
N THR A 99 -22.06 -39.80 -24.30
CA THR A 99 -21.53 -40.08 -25.65
C THR A 99 -20.29 -40.98 -25.51
N PRO A 100 -20.13 -42.04 -26.32
CA PRO A 100 -19.14 -43.09 -26.08
C PRO A 100 -17.81 -42.87 -26.84
N GLY A 101 -16.71 -43.27 -26.18
CA GLY A 101 -15.66 -44.12 -26.72
C GLY A 101 -14.77 -43.61 -27.86
N ARG A 102 -13.49 -43.38 -27.55
CA ARG A 102 -12.41 -43.89 -28.41
C ARG A 102 -11.16 -44.18 -27.58
N MET A 103 -10.81 -45.46 -27.51
CA MET A 103 -9.52 -45.94 -27.05
C MET A 103 -8.45 -45.53 -28.06
N ALA A 104 -7.38 -44.89 -27.60
CA ALA A 104 -6.13 -44.81 -28.32
C ALA A 104 -5.02 -45.26 -27.37
N LEU A 105 -4.58 -46.50 -27.62
CA LEU A 105 -3.38 -47.11 -27.08
C LEU A 105 -2.18 -46.29 -27.60
N GLY A 106 -1.55 -45.50 -26.73
CA GLY A 106 -0.42 -44.65 -27.07
C GLY A 106 0.73 -44.84 -26.08
N SER A 107 1.63 -45.74 -26.46
CA SER A 107 3.01 -45.95 -26.01
C SER A 107 3.54 -45.08 -24.86
N LYS A 108 3.77 -45.73 -23.71
CA LYS A 108 4.67 -45.26 -22.65
C LYS A 108 6.08 -45.06 -23.22
N LYS A 109 6.44 -43.83 -23.55
CA LYS A 109 7.84 -43.42 -23.69
C LYS A 109 8.24 -42.74 -22.39
N GLN A 110 8.89 -43.53 -21.55
CA GLN A 110 9.51 -43.13 -20.31
C GLN A 110 10.69 -42.20 -20.65
N VAL A 111 10.40 -40.92 -20.83
CA VAL A 111 11.43 -39.89 -20.91
C VAL A 111 11.91 -39.67 -19.49
N MET A 112 13.10 -40.18 -19.17
CA MET A 112 13.86 -39.71 -18.02
C MET A 112 14.15 -38.23 -18.24
N SER A 113 13.29 -37.36 -17.71
CA SER A 113 13.60 -35.94 -17.60
C SER A 113 14.71 -35.81 -16.56
N THR A 114 15.90 -35.56 -17.07
CA THR A 114 17.04 -35.03 -16.34
C THR A 114 16.61 -33.97 -15.34
N LEU A 115 17.10 -34.16 -14.12
CA LEU A 115 17.13 -33.22 -13.00
C LEU A 115 17.56 -31.82 -13.48
N ASN A 116 17.06 -30.80 -12.78
CA ASN A 116 17.43 -29.37 -12.86
C ASN A 116 16.55 -28.46 -13.73
N ALA A 117 15.23 -28.63 -13.68
CA ALA A 117 14.38 -27.45 -13.67
C ALA A 117 14.48 -26.86 -12.25
N ALA A 118 15.26 -25.79 -12.09
CA ALA A 118 15.28 -24.98 -10.87
C ALA A 118 13.88 -24.39 -10.70
N ASN A 119 12.98 -25.16 -10.09
CA ASN A 119 11.62 -24.75 -9.83
C ASN A 119 11.70 -23.56 -8.89
N THR A 120 11.50 -22.36 -9.43
CA THR A 120 11.18 -21.11 -8.75
C THR A 120 9.79 -21.21 -8.09
N SER A 121 9.49 -22.35 -7.47
CA SER A 121 8.23 -22.62 -6.82
C SER A 121 8.06 -21.64 -5.67
N LYS A 122 6.90 -20.97 -5.66
CA LYS A 122 6.47 -20.10 -4.57
C LYS A 122 6.58 -20.85 -3.25
N VAL A 123 7.38 -20.33 -2.32
CA VAL A 123 7.48 -20.89 -0.96
C VAL A 123 6.12 -20.78 -0.27
N VAL A 124 5.66 -21.87 0.33
CA VAL A 124 4.34 -21.99 0.96
C VAL A 124 4.48 -22.63 2.35
N GLU A 125 3.43 -22.56 3.16
CA GLU A 125 3.47 -23.02 4.57
C GLU A 125 3.86 -24.51 4.70
N LYS A 126 3.43 -25.34 3.75
CA LYS A 126 3.79 -26.78 3.68
C LYS A 126 5.28 -27.05 3.46
N ASP A 127 6.07 -26.05 3.09
CA ASP A 127 7.53 -26.19 2.93
C ASP A 127 8.28 -26.14 4.28
N PHE A 128 7.56 -25.85 5.37
CA PHE A 128 8.12 -25.72 6.71
C PHE A 128 7.61 -26.81 7.66
N SER A 129 8.49 -27.25 8.57
CA SER A 129 8.04 -28.02 9.74
C SER A 129 7.14 -27.14 10.63
N PRO A 130 6.24 -27.71 11.46
CA PRO A 130 5.38 -26.91 12.35
C PRO A 130 6.15 -25.89 13.22
N ARG A 131 7.33 -26.27 13.71
CA ARG A 131 8.21 -25.40 14.50
C ARG A 131 8.79 -24.25 13.67
N THR A 132 9.25 -24.54 12.46
CA THR A 132 9.78 -23.50 11.56
C THR A 132 8.68 -22.59 11.04
N LEU A 133 7.47 -23.14 10.82
CA LEU A 133 6.31 -22.37 10.39
C LEU A 133 5.92 -21.32 11.43
N LYS A 134 5.94 -21.65 12.73
CA LYS A 134 5.74 -20.66 13.81
C LYS A 134 6.72 -19.49 13.68
N LEU A 135 8.01 -19.77 13.52
CA LEU A 135 9.04 -18.74 13.30
C LEU A 135 8.77 -17.93 12.01
N ALA A 136 8.40 -18.60 10.93
CA ALA A 136 8.13 -17.97 9.63
C ALA A 136 6.93 -17.00 9.71
N LEU A 137 5.85 -17.41 10.37
CA LEU A 137 4.67 -16.57 10.57
C LEU A 137 4.96 -15.38 11.49
N ALA A 138 5.67 -15.60 12.61
CA ALA A 138 6.11 -14.52 13.49
C ALA A 138 6.99 -13.51 12.75
N SER A 139 7.98 -13.99 11.99
CA SER A 139 8.88 -13.14 11.20
C SER A 139 8.14 -12.37 10.11
N LYS A 140 7.17 -13.01 9.45
CA LYS A 140 6.31 -12.39 8.45
C LYS A 140 5.43 -11.29 9.04
N SER A 141 4.89 -11.47 10.24
CA SER A 141 4.14 -10.43 10.97
C SER A 141 5.07 -9.28 11.39
N HIS A 142 6.23 -9.60 11.93
CA HIS A 142 7.22 -8.61 12.35
C HIS A 142 7.72 -7.74 11.18
N VAL A 143 7.92 -8.33 9.97
CA VAL A 143 8.24 -7.53 8.76
C VAL A 143 7.14 -6.51 8.44
N ARG A 144 5.86 -6.84 8.64
CA ARG A 144 4.74 -5.90 8.42
C ARG A 144 4.81 -4.75 9.42
N THR A 145 5.06 -5.07 10.70
CA THR A 145 5.30 -4.06 11.74
C THR A 145 6.50 -3.17 11.40
N ARG A 146 7.65 -3.72 11.00
CA ARG A 146 8.84 -2.95 10.62
C ARG A 146 8.62 -2.08 9.38
N THR A 147 7.84 -2.56 8.41
CA THR A 147 7.45 -1.76 7.23
C THR A 147 6.69 -0.51 7.65
N VAL A 148 5.87 -0.60 8.71
CA VAL A 148 5.08 0.52 9.24
C VAL A 148 5.89 1.42 10.16
N PHE A 149 6.76 0.89 11.02
CA PHE A 149 7.45 1.70 12.04
C PHE A 149 8.84 2.20 11.63
N ASP A 150 9.55 1.47 10.79
CA ASP A 150 10.98 1.70 10.54
C ASP A 150 11.24 2.12 9.09
N GLU A 151 11.17 1.17 8.16
CA GLU A 151 11.63 1.35 6.78
C GLU A 151 10.61 0.75 5.79
N PRO A 152 9.66 1.53 5.25
CA PRO A 152 8.64 1.03 4.32
C PRO A 152 9.22 0.62 2.96
N PHE A 153 10.33 1.25 2.58
CA PHE A 153 11.06 1.02 1.35
C PHE A 153 12.57 0.85 1.63
N PRO A 154 13.00 -0.32 2.13
CA PRO A 154 14.42 -0.62 2.28
C PRO A 154 15.15 -0.52 0.94
N ARG A 155 16.46 -0.22 1.02
CA ARG A 155 17.30 -0.14 -0.17
C ARG A 155 17.14 -1.39 -1.04
N ASN A 156 16.79 -1.19 -2.31
CA ASN A 156 16.49 -2.25 -3.27
C ASN A 156 17.73 -3.05 -3.74
N ASN A 157 18.84 -3.04 -3.00
CA ASN A 157 19.97 -3.91 -3.32
C ASN A 157 19.74 -5.30 -2.70
N LYS A 158 20.10 -6.34 -3.45
CA LYS A 158 19.89 -7.76 -3.07
C LYS A 158 20.40 -8.06 -1.65
N ILE A 159 21.59 -7.57 -1.33
CA ILE A 159 22.25 -7.77 -0.04
C ILE A 159 21.45 -7.14 1.11
N SER A 160 20.93 -5.92 0.93
CA SER A 160 20.14 -5.23 1.96
C SER A 160 18.80 -5.91 2.18
N ARG A 161 18.15 -6.44 1.13
CA ARG A 161 16.92 -7.25 1.28
C ARG A 161 17.18 -8.53 2.06
N ILE A 162 18.26 -9.25 1.75
CA ILE A 162 18.70 -10.44 2.49
C ILE A 162 18.96 -10.09 3.96
N ASN A 163 19.74 -9.03 4.22
CA ASN A 163 20.09 -8.60 5.56
C ASN A 163 18.86 -8.17 6.35
N PHE A 164 17.95 -7.41 5.74
CA PHE A 164 16.69 -6.98 6.36
C PHE A 164 15.82 -8.18 6.74
N ALA A 165 15.64 -9.14 5.82
CA ALA A 165 14.85 -10.34 6.08
C ALA A 165 15.47 -11.18 7.21
N TRP A 166 16.77 -11.47 7.13
CA TRP A 166 17.44 -12.30 8.13
C TRP A 166 17.53 -11.63 9.50
N THR A 167 17.77 -10.32 9.55
CA THR A 167 17.75 -9.55 10.80
C THR A 167 16.37 -9.60 11.44
N THR A 168 15.30 -9.42 10.65
CA THR A 168 13.93 -9.50 11.17
C THR A 168 13.59 -10.90 11.68
N ILE A 169 14.03 -11.96 10.98
CA ILE A 169 13.86 -13.34 11.45
C ILE A 169 14.58 -13.56 12.78
N LYS A 170 15.83 -13.09 12.88
CA LYS A 170 16.64 -13.18 14.10
C LYS A 170 15.95 -12.48 15.27
N GLU A 171 15.52 -11.24 15.08
CA GLU A 171 14.82 -10.46 16.10
C GLU A 171 13.51 -11.14 16.53
N SER A 172 12.73 -11.66 15.58
CA SER A 172 11.48 -12.39 15.86
C SER A 172 11.72 -13.66 16.68
N ALA A 173 12.82 -14.37 16.40
CA ALA A 173 13.20 -15.54 17.17
C ALA A 173 13.58 -15.18 18.61
N PHE A 174 14.34 -14.09 18.81
CA PHE A 174 14.78 -13.67 20.14
C PHE A 174 13.67 -13.02 20.98
N ALA A 175 12.70 -12.37 20.34
CA ALA A 175 11.52 -11.82 21.01
C ALA A 175 10.53 -12.92 21.45
N SER A 176 10.61 -14.12 20.86
CA SER A 176 9.72 -15.23 21.20
C SER A 176 10.14 -15.94 22.49
N GLU A 177 9.17 -16.12 23.40
CA GLU A 177 9.34 -16.93 24.61
C GLU A 177 9.41 -18.44 24.27
N ASP A 178 8.83 -18.86 23.14
CA ASP A 178 8.80 -20.26 22.70
C ASP A 178 10.21 -20.78 22.36
N VAL A 179 10.68 -21.75 23.15
CA VAL A 179 11.98 -22.40 22.98
C VAL A 179 12.07 -23.09 21.61
N GLU A 180 10.96 -23.62 21.07
CA GLU A 180 10.94 -24.28 19.76
C GLU A 180 11.22 -23.30 18.63
N VAL A 181 10.73 -22.05 18.74
CA VAL A 181 10.97 -20.98 17.76
C VAL A 181 12.46 -20.60 17.74
N ARG A 182 13.06 -20.45 18.93
CA ARG A 182 14.50 -20.18 19.06
C ARG A 182 15.37 -21.33 18.53
N GLN A 183 14.96 -22.58 18.76
CA GLN A 183 15.64 -23.74 18.18
C GLN A 183 15.47 -23.82 16.65
N ALA A 184 14.29 -23.48 16.12
CA ALA A 184 14.05 -23.43 14.68
C ALA A 184 14.97 -22.41 13.99
N PHE A 185 15.21 -21.26 14.64
CA PHE A 185 16.15 -20.26 14.15
C PHE A 185 17.60 -20.78 14.10
N LYS A 186 18.06 -21.47 15.16
CA LYS A 186 19.40 -22.10 15.17
C LYS A 186 19.56 -23.08 14.00
N ARG A 187 18.60 -23.99 13.80
CA ARG A 187 18.63 -24.94 12.66
C ARG A 187 18.59 -24.23 11.30
N ALA A 188 17.82 -23.16 11.18
CA ALA A 188 17.77 -22.37 9.95
C ALA A 188 19.10 -21.65 9.68
N THR A 189 19.88 -21.33 10.71
CA THR A 189 21.20 -20.69 10.55
C THR A 189 22.17 -21.64 9.85
N ASP A 190 22.13 -22.93 10.21
CA ASP A 190 23.04 -23.95 9.68
C ASP A 190 22.57 -24.55 8.33
N ASN A 191 21.31 -24.30 7.93
CA ASN A 191 20.71 -24.88 6.72
C ASN A 191 20.40 -23.78 5.69
N ILE A 192 21.25 -23.67 4.67
CA ILE A 192 21.17 -22.63 3.61
C ILE A 192 19.83 -22.65 2.88
N ASN A 193 19.31 -23.83 2.53
CA ASN A 193 18.03 -23.97 1.82
C ASN A 193 16.86 -23.49 2.70
N LEU A 194 16.84 -23.93 3.96
CA LEU A 194 15.82 -23.50 4.93
C LEU A 194 15.88 -21.99 5.18
N LYS A 195 17.09 -21.43 5.31
CA LYS A 195 17.33 -20.00 5.46
C LYS A 195 16.79 -19.20 4.29
N SER A 196 17.10 -19.63 3.06
CA SER A 196 16.60 -19.00 1.83
C SER A 196 15.07 -19.01 1.77
N LYS A 197 14.44 -20.17 2.00
CA LYS A 197 12.97 -20.29 2.06
C LYS A 197 12.36 -19.37 3.12
N LEU A 198 12.96 -19.32 4.31
CA LEU A 198 12.47 -18.53 5.43
C LEU A 198 12.55 -17.02 5.13
N MET A 199 13.65 -16.55 4.53
CA MET A 199 13.79 -15.15 4.09
C MET A 199 12.74 -14.79 3.02
N LYS A 200 12.60 -15.62 1.98
CA LYS A 200 11.60 -15.40 0.92
C LYS A 200 10.17 -15.36 1.48
N PHE A 201 9.81 -16.32 2.33
CA PHE A 201 8.48 -16.36 2.95
C PHE A 201 8.21 -15.18 3.88
N THR A 202 9.24 -14.74 4.62
CA THR A 202 9.16 -13.57 5.51
C THR A 202 8.90 -12.28 4.73
N LEU A 203 9.56 -12.09 3.58
CA LEU A 203 9.37 -10.91 2.73
C LEU A 203 7.96 -10.83 2.11
N TYR A 204 7.25 -11.96 1.94
CA TYR A 204 5.84 -11.91 1.56
C TYR A 204 4.96 -11.15 2.54
N GLY A 205 5.39 -10.94 3.79
CA GLY A 205 4.70 -10.10 4.75
C GLY A 205 4.54 -8.68 4.22
N ARG A 206 5.64 -8.10 3.72
CA ARG A 206 5.69 -6.75 3.15
C ARG A 206 4.91 -6.65 1.84
N THR A 207 5.17 -7.53 0.88
CA THR A 207 4.43 -7.54 -0.40
C THR A 207 2.94 -7.72 -0.14
N GLY A 208 2.55 -8.62 0.77
CA GLY A 208 1.16 -8.83 1.15
C GLY A 208 0.52 -7.62 1.83
N LEU A 209 1.26 -6.86 2.64
CA LEU A 209 0.75 -5.63 3.28
C LEU A 209 0.47 -4.57 2.22
N VAL A 210 1.46 -4.27 1.39
CA VAL A 210 1.34 -3.23 0.35
C VAL A 210 0.23 -3.57 -0.65
N SER A 211 0.19 -4.81 -1.14
CA SER A 211 -0.89 -5.27 -2.03
C SER A 211 -2.27 -5.16 -1.37
N SER A 212 -2.38 -5.46 -0.06
CA SER A 212 -3.65 -5.34 0.67
C SER A 212 -4.13 -3.89 0.76
N ILE A 213 -3.22 -2.94 1.04
CA ILE A 213 -3.55 -1.50 1.10
C ILE A 213 -3.99 -1.00 -0.29
N ILE A 214 -3.29 -1.41 -1.36
CA ILE A 214 -3.63 -1.04 -2.74
C ILE A 214 -4.99 -1.58 -3.14
N SER A 215 -5.30 -2.84 -2.82
CA SER A 215 -6.62 -3.41 -3.12
C SER A 215 -7.75 -2.62 -2.45
N LYS A 216 -7.58 -2.26 -1.16
CA LYS A 216 -8.54 -1.41 -0.44
C LYS A 216 -8.68 -0.02 -1.05
N ALA A 217 -7.56 0.56 -1.50
CA ALA A 217 -7.60 1.83 -2.22
C ALA A 217 -8.40 1.70 -3.54
N ARG A 218 -8.12 0.68 -4.36
CA ARG A 218 -8.84 0.43 -5.62
C ARG A 218 -10.36 0.33 -5.43
N GLU A 219 -10.79 -0.36 -4.38
CA GLU A 219 -12.20 -0.53 -4.04
C GLU A 219 -12.88 0.80 -3.69
N LYS A 220 -12.21 1.69 -2.95
CA LYS A 220 -12.82 2.90 -2.38
C LYS A 220 -12.65 4.15 -3.25
N VAL A 221 -11.55 4.29 -4.00
CA VAL A 221 -11.18 5.51 -4.74
C VAL A 221 -12.26 5.96 -5.72
N ARG A 222 -12.84 5.00 -6.46
CA ARG A 222 -13.89 5.31 -7.45
C ARG A 222 -15.12 5.95 -6.80
N ALA A 223 -15.64 5.32 -5.76
CA ALA A 223 -16.84 5.78 -5.07
C ALA A 223 -16.58 7.10 -4.36
N TYR A 224 -15.44 7.23 -3.67
CA TYR A 224 -15.09 8.40 -2.89
C TYR A 224 -14.99 9.68 -3.74
N TYR A 225 -14.30 9.62 -4.88
CA TYR A 225 -14.17 10.78 -5.77
C TYR A 225 -15.32 10.89 -6.79
N GLY A 226 -16.33 10.01 -6.72
CA GLY A 226 -17.45 10.02 -7.66
C GLY A 226 -17.04 9.80 -9.12
N LEU A 227 -15.99 9.00 -9.37
CA LEU A 227 -15.44 8.72 -10.70
C LEU A 227 -16.44 7.86 -11.51
N SER A 228 -17.40 8.56 -12.11
CA SER A 228 -18.53 8.00 -12.83
C SER A 228 -18.92 8.93 -13.98
N GLY A 229 -19.59 8.38 -15.00
CA GLY A 229 -20.02 9.14 -16.16
C GLY A 229 -19.10 8.97 -17.36
N ASP A 230 -18.88 10.06 -18.08
CA ASP A 230 -18.14 10.05 -19.32
C ASP A 230 -16.64 9.79 -19.07
N PRO A 231 -15.97 8.95 -19.88
CA PRO A 231 -14.57 8.59 -19.67
C PRO A 231 -13.62 9.79 -19.69
N GLU A 232 -13.92 10.80 -20.50
CA GLU A 232 -13.09 11.99 -20.67
C GLU A 232 -13.19 12.91 -19.44
N SER A 233 -14.39 13.11 -18.87
CA SER A 233 -14.52 13.79 -17.57
C SER A 233 -13.76 13.05 -16.49
N VAL A 234 -13.90 11.72 -16.40
CA VAL A 234 -13.17 10.92 -15.41
C VAL A 234 -11.67 11.10 -15.56
N LYS A 235 -11.13 11.08 -16.79
CA LYS A 235 -9.71 11.34 -17.04
C LYS A 235 -9.28 12.72 -16.55
N LYS A 236 -10.03 13.77 -16.89
CA LYS A 236 -9.73 15.14 -16.47
C LYS A 236 -9.82 15.31 -14.95
N ASP A 237 -10.76 14.63 -14.31
CA ASP A 237 -10.90 14.65 -12.85
C ASP A 237 -9.73 13.93 -12.18
N VAL A 238 -9.35 12.75 -12.68
CA VAL A 238 -8.18 12.00 -12.21
C VAL A 238 -6.88 12.78 -12.43
N GLU A 239 -6.71 13.37 -13.61
CA GLU A 239 -5.54 14.21 -13.92
C GLU A 239 -5.46 15.38 -12.94
N TRP A 240 -6.58 16.05 -12.68
CA TRP A 240 -6.62 17.14 -11.72
C TRP A 240 -6.35 16.67 -10.29
N LEU A 241 -6.89 15.52 -9.87
CA LEU A 241 -6.63 14.92 -8.56
C LEU A 241 -5.14 14.58 -8.37
N LEU A 242 -4.50 14.04 -9.40
CA LEU A 242 -3.07 13.67 -9.39
C LEU A 242 -2.17 14.91 -9.48
N LYS A 243 -2.62 15.98 -10.14
CA LYS A 243 -1.89 17.25 -10.23
C LYS A 243 -1.64 17.80 -8.84
N SER A 244 -0.37 17.96 -8.47
CA SER A 244 0.05 18.45 -7.15
C SER A 244 -0.54 17.67 -5.96
N SER A 245 -0.89 16.40 -6.17
CA SER A 245 -1.52 15.55 -5.16
C SER A 245 -2.80 16.13 -4.55
N HIS A 246 -3.65 16.81 -5.32
CA HIS A 246 -4.92 17.37 -4.80
C HIS A 246 -5.79 16.34 -4.06
N PHE A 247 -5.68 15.07 -4.43
CA PHE A 247 -6.42 13.96 -3.81
C PHE A 247 -6.18 13.79 -2.30
N VAL A 248 -5.09 14.35 -1.73
CA VAL A 248 -4.78 14.24 -0.30
C VAL A 248 -5.54 15.24 0.56
N TYR A 249 -6.07 16.31 -0.02
CA TYR A 249 -6.69 17.40 0.75
C TYR A 249 -8.13 17.06 1.17
N GLY A 250 -8.60 17.72 2.22
CA GLY A 250 -10.00 17.68 2.63
C GLY A 250 -10.92 18.46 1.69
N ASP A 251 -12.23 18.22 1.83
CA ASP A 251 -13.31 18.93 1.16
C ASP A 251 -13.15 19.04 -0.37
N ILE A 252 -12.67 17.96 -0.99
CA ILE A 252 -12.50 17.89 -2.43
C ILE A 252 -13.87 17.98 -3.10
N ASN A 253 -14.00 18.93 -4.03
CA ASN A 253 -15.20 19.10 -4.82
C ASN A 253 -14.84 18.97 -6.31
N LEU A 254 -15.40 17.95 -6.95
CA LEU A 254 -15.28 17.67 -8.39
C LEU A 254 -16.60 17.97 -9.13
N ARG A 255 -17.55 18.67 -8.50
CA ARG A 255 -18.89 18.84 -9.05
C ARG A 255 -18.85 19.60 -10.37
N VAL A 256 -19.50 18.98 -11.33
CA VAL A 256 -19.91 19.60 -12.57
C VAL A 256 -21.19 20.39 -12.29
N ARG A 257 -21.14 21.73 -12.43
CA ARG A 257 -22.34 22.55 -12.40
C ARG A 257 -22.80 22.80 -13.84
N SER A 258 -24.00 22.33 -14.16
CA SER A 258 -24.66 22.65 -15.42
C SER A 258 -25.71 23.73 -15.16
N PHE A 259 -25.57 24.87 -15.83
CA PHE A 259 -26.53 25.95 -15.81
C PHE A 259 -27.28 25.94 -17.14
N THR A 260 -28.55 25.57 -17.12
CA THR A 260 -29.41 25.64 -18.30
C THR A 260 -30.13 26.97 -18.33
N VAL A 261 -29.86 27.78 -19.34
CA VAL A 261 -30.59 29.01 -19.63
C VAL A 261 -31.66 28.70 -20.67
N GLU A 262 -32.92 28.79 -20.25
CA GLU A 262 -34.07 28.71 -21.16
C GLU A 262 -34.34 30.09 -21.76
N LEU A 263 -33.94 30.30 -23.03
CA LEU A 263 -34.12 31.60 -23.68
C LEU A 263 -35.45 31.69 -24.46
N ARG A 264 -36.07 30.57 -24.85
CA ARG A 264 -37.39 30.42 -25.52
C ARG A 264 -37.91 28.99 -25.34
N PRO A 265 -39.23 28.69 -25.54
CA PRO A 265 -39.82 27.35 -25.37
C PRO A 265 -39.20 26.22 -26.22
N TYR A 266 -38.25 26.53 -27.12
CA TYR A 266 -37.61 25.55 -28.00
C TYR A 266 -36.06 25.67 -28.04
N ILE A 267 -35.43 26.49 -27.20
CA ILE A 267 -33.96 26.65 -27.20
C ILE A 267 -33.42 26.67 -25.76
N ASN A 268 -32.76 25.58 -25.39
CA ASN A 268 -32.07 25.42 -24.11
C ASN A 268 -30.56 25.48 -24.33
N PHE A 269 -29.88 26.44 -23.71
CA PHE A 269 -28.41 26.50 -23.66
C PHE A 269 -27.93 25.99 -22.31
N THR A 270 -27.25 24.85 -22.29
CA THR A 270 -26.62 24.32 -21.08
C THR A 270 -25.14 24.70 -21.06
N PHE A 271 -24.77 25.58 -20.13
CA PHE A 271 -23.39 25.90 -19.82
C PHE A 271 -22.90 24.98 -18.71
N THR A 272 -21.92 24.16 -19.00
CA THR A 272 -21.31 23.27 -18.01
C THR A 272 -20.00 23.88 -17.51
N HIS A 273 -19.96 24.30 -16.25
CA HIS A 273 -18.76 24.78 -15.58
C HIS A 273 -18.30 23.75 -14.53
N GLN A 274 -17.06 23.28 -14.67
CA GLN A 274 -16.48 22.30 -13.76
C GLN A 274 -15.67 23.04 -12.69
N GLU A 275 -16.22 23.16 -11.48
CA GLU A 275 -15.53 23.76 -10.35
C GLU A 275 -14.75 22.66 -9.62
N ARG A 276 -13.43 22.60 -9.86
CA ARG A 276 -12.54 21.70 -9.12
C ARG A 276 -11.85 22.47 -8.00
N THR A 277 -12.16 22.14 -6.75
CA THR A 277 -11.61 22.85 -5.58
C THR A 277 -11.17 21.88 -4.48
N VAL A 278 -10.19 22.32 -3.70
CA VAL A 278 -9.70 21.62 -2.50
C VAL A 278 -9.57 22.62 -1.36
N ASP A 279 -9.77 22.16 -0.12
CA ASP A 279 -9.42 22.96 1.04
C ASP A 279 -7.92 22.78 1.36
N LYS A 280 -7.11 23.78 0.99
CA LYS A 280 -5.66 23.79 1.23
C LYS A 280 -5.31 23.89 2.72
N MET A 281 -6.25 24.28 3.57
CA MET A 281 -6.08 24.32 5.04
C MET A 281 -6.28 22.94 5.67
N LYS A 282 -6.73 21.94 4.90
CA LYS A 282 -6.90 20.55 5.33
C LYS A 282 -5.97 19.61 4.55
N PRO A 283 -4.64 19.78 4.62
CA PRO A 283 -3.73 18.82 3.99
C PRO A 283 -3.88 17.44 4.64
N PHE A 284 -3.78 16.38 3.83
CA PHE A 284 -4.04 15.00 4.27
C PHE A 284 -5.44 14.81 4.89
N GLY A 285 -6.38 15.74 4.67
CA GLY A 285 -7.72 15.73 5.25
C GLY A 285 -8.75 14.92 4.47
N ALA A 286 -8.34 14.18 3.43
CA ALA A 286 -9.26 13.32 2.70
C ALA A 286 -9.72 12.16 3.60
N GLN A 287 -11.03 12.05 3.85
CA GLN A 287 -11.64 10.99 4.65
C GLN A 287 -11.31 9.58 4.11
N LEU A 288 -11.09 9.45 2.80
CA LEU A 288 -10.61 8.21 2.18
C LEU A 288 -9.32 7.66 2.81
N ILE A 289 -8.41 8.52 3.26
CA ILE A 289 -7.17 8.09 3.92
C ILE A 289 -7.52 7.35 5.21
N ILE A 290 -8.41 7.93 6.03
CA ILE A 290 -8.86 7.37 7.30
C ILE A 290 -9.59 6.04 7.06
N ASP A 291 -10.50 6.00 6.09
CA ASP A 291 -11.28 4.80 5.76
C ASP A 291 -10.40 3.61 5.35
N ILE A 292 -9.27 3.86 4.67
CA ILE A 292 -8.32 2.80 4.28
C ILE A 292 -7.47 2.36 5.49
N ILE A 293 -7.06 3.30 6.35
CA ILE A 293 -6.33 2.99 7.59
C ILE A 293 -7.19 2.11 8.49
N GLU A 294 -8.43 2.51 8.73
CA GLU A 294 -9.41 1.76 9.51
C GLU A 294 -9.59 0.36 8.91
N ALA A 295 -9.84 0.25 7.61
CA ALA A 295 -10.04 -1.05 6.97
C ALA A 295 -8.79 -1.96 7.03
N GLN A 296 -7.57 -1.41 7.05
CA GLN A 296 -6.34 -2.21 7.07
C GLN A 296 -5.93 -2.65 8.48
N TRP A 297 -5.90 -1.74 9.45
CA TRP A 297 -5.35 -2.00 10.78
C TRP A 297 -6.41 -2.06 11.88
N PHE A 298 -7.61 -1.53 11.65
CA PHE A 298 -8.70 -1.49 12.64
C PHE A 298 -10.03 -2.03 12.08
N PRO A 299 -10.03 -3.20 11.41
CA PRO A 299 -11.26 -3.71 10.81
C PRO A 299 -12.29 -4.03 11.90
N SER A 300 -13.50 -3.50 11.77
CA SER A 300 -14.60 -3.73 12.72
C SER A 300 -15.02 -5.21 12.76
N THR A 301 -14.74 -5.97 11.71
CA THR A 301 -15.00 -7.42 11.66
C THR A 301 -13.82 -8.20 12.21
N SER A 302 -14.08 -9.06 13.20
CA SER A 302 -13.09 -9.90 13.90
C SER A 302 -12.29 -10.88 13.02
N ARG A 303 -12.65 -11.04 11.74
CA ARG A 303 -12.08 -12.04 10.81
C ARG A 303 -10.76 -11.64 10.15
N SER A 304 -10.36 -10.35 10.16
CA SER A 304 -9.16 -9.88 9.44
C SER A 304 -8.08 -9.34 10.40
N LYS A 305 -7.53 -10.18 11.28
CA LYS A 305 -6.45 -9.79 12.21
C LYS A 305 -5.04 -10.02 11.64
N LEU A 306 -4.86 -9.91 10.31
CA LEU A 306 -3.57 -10.15 9.64
C LEU A 306 -2.44 -9.22 10.13
N ASP A 307 -2.80 -8.07 10.72
CA ASP A 307 -1.87 -7.04 11.20
C ASP A 307 -1.96 -6.81 12.72
N LEU A 308 -2.42 -7.80 13.50
CA LEU A 308 -2.67 -7.64 14.93
C LEU A 308 -1.47 -7.10 15.71
N GLU A 309 -0.26 -7.55 15.40
CA GLU A 309 0.97 -7.08 16.04
C GLU A 309 1.19 -5.57 15.80
N THR A 310 1.04 -5.12 14.55
CA THR A 310 1.17 -3.71 14.19
C THR A 310 0.08 -2.88 14.85
N THR A 311 -1.17 -3.36 14.82
CA THR A 311 -2.32 -2.71 15.44
C THR A 311 -2.14 -2.55 16.96
N ASN A 312 -1.76 -3.61 17.67
CA ASN A 312 -1.48 -3.56 19.11
C ASN A 312 -0.39 -2.54 19.43
N ARG A 313 0.68 -2.49 18.63
CA ARG A 313 1.76 -1.52 18.82
C ARG A 313 1.29 -0.07 18.62
N ILE A 314 0.34 0.19 17.72
CA ILE A 314 -0.29 1.50 17.56
C ILE A 314 -1.14 1.83 18.80
N TYR A 315 -1.92 0.88 19.31
CA TYR A 315 -2.71 1.04 20.54
C TYR A 315 -1.85 1.35 21.76
N GLU A 316 -0.76 0.60 21.96
CA GLU A 316 0.17 0.76 23.07
C GLU A 316 0.85 2.13 23.05
N LYS A 317 1.30 2.56 21.86
CA LYS A 317 1.98 3.85 21.70
C LYS A 317 1.03 5.05 21.69
N ARG A 318 -0.28 4.83 21.46
CA ARG A 318 -1.28 5.89 21.26
C ARG A 318 -0.85 6.93 20.21
N ASP A 319 -0.10 6.49 19.20
CA ASP A 319 0.41 7.32 18.11
C ASP A 319 0.31 6.56 16.80
N LEU A 320 -0.27 7.22 15.79
CA LEU A 320 -0.38 6.68 14.45
C LEU A 320 0.94 6.93 13.71
N PRO A 321 1.67 5.89 13.25
CA PRO A 321 2.95 6.09 12.58
C PRO A 321 2.79 6.83 11.26
N LEU A 322 3.71 7.76 10.96
CA LEU A 322 3.66 8.54 9.72
C LEU A 322 3.62 7.64 8.47
N ASN A 323 4.37 6.53 8.48
CA ASN A 323 4.44 5.65 7.32
C ASN A 323 3.08 4.99 7.01
N VAL A 324 2.18 4.81 7.99
CA VAL A 324 0.81 4.34 7.74
C VAL A 324 0.12 5.27 6.76
N ILE A 325 0.17 6.58 7.05
CA ILE A 325 -0.48 7.63 6.25
C ILE A 325 0.14 7.67 4.86
N LEU A 326 1.47 7.69 4.79
CA LEU A 326 2.18 7.81 3.53
C LEU A 326 2.01 6.58 2.63
N LEU A 327 2.00 5.37 3.19
CA LEU A 327 1.70 4.13 2.45
C LEU A 327 0.28 4.16 1.86
N VAL A 328 -0.70 4.62 2.64
CA VAL A 328 -2.09 4.75 2.18
C VAL A 328 -2.20 5.80 1.07
N VAL A 329 -1.58 6.96 1.23
CA VAL A 329 -1.59 8.02 0.22
C VAL A 329 -0.90 7.57 -1.08
N THR A 330 0.21 6.85 -0.99
CA THR A 330 0.87 6.21 -2.14
C THR A 330 -0.04 5.18 -2.81
N ALA A 331 -0.80 4.39 -2.05
CA ALA A 331 -1.74 3.43 -2.59
C ALA A 331 -2.94 4.09 -3.28
N ILE A 332 -3.48 5.18 -2.72
CA ILE A 332 -4.54 6.00 -3.35
C ILE A 332 -4.04 6.57 -4.68
N GLU A 333 -2.82 7.11 -4.71
CA GLU A 333 -2.23 7.61 -5.95
C GLU A 333 -2.09 6.51 -7.00
N HIS A 334 -1.59 5.33 -6.60
CA HIS A 334 -1.48 4.17 -7.49
C HIS A 334 -2.85 3.79 -8.06
N ALA A 335 -3.86 3.67 -7.21
CA ALA A 335 -5.22 3.35 -7.62
C ALA A 335 -5.83 4.43 -8.54
N LEU A 336 -5.58 5.73 -8.29
CA LEU A 336 -6.01 6.82 -9.17
C LEU A 336 -5.36 6.74 -10.55
N LYS A 337 -4.06 6.42 -10.62
CA LYS A 337 -3.34 6.25 -11.90
C LYS A 337 -3.96 5.16 -12.78
N GLU A 338 -4.60 4.15 -12.20
CA GLU A 338 -5.29 3.11 -12.98
C GLU A 338 -6.50 3.67 -13.76
N TRP A 339 -7.06 4.81 -13.33
CA TRP A 339 -8.17 5.46 -14.02
C TRP A 339 -7.75 6.48 -15.08
N SER A 340 -6.48 6.87 -15.13
CA SER A 340 -6.00 7.94 -16.03
C SER A 340 -6.01 7.53 -17.52
N THR A 341 -5.88 6.25 -17.82
CA THR A 341 -5.75 5.77 -19.22
C THR A 341 -7.08 5.58 -19.92
N ASN A 342 -8.06 4.92 -19.27
CA ASN A 342 -9.29 4.46 -19.92
C ASN A 342 -10.54 5.25 -19.48
N GLY A 343 -10.57 5.81 -18.26
CA GLY A 343 -11.72 6.57 -17.73
C GLY A 343 -13.02 5.75 -17.51
N ARG A 344 -13.23 4.67 -18.28
CA ARG A 344 -14.36 3.73 -18.16
C ARG A 344 -14.15 2.70 -17.05
N LYS A 345 -12.92 2.19 -16.97
CA LYS A 345 -12.51 1.12 -16.05
C LYS A 345 -11.07 1.37 -15.64
N ALA A 346 -10.76 1.04 -14.39
CA ALA A 346 -9.37 0.97 -13.94
C ALA A 346 -8.60 -0.03 -14.82
N THR A 347 -7.49 0.42 -15.41
CA THR A 347 -6.49 -0.47 -15.98
C THR A 347 -5.54 -0.84 -14.86
N GLN A 348 -5.57 -2.10 -14.42
CA GLN A 348 -4.72 -2.57 -13.33
C GLN A 348 -3.24 -2.38 -13.73
N ILE A 349 -2.57 -1.45 -13.06
CA ILE A 349 -1.14 -1.21 -13.28
C ILE A 349 -0.39 -2.11 -12.30
N THR A 350 0.58 -2.88 -12.82
CA THR A 350 1.46 -3.69 -11.99
C THR A 350 2.17 -2.80 -10.98
N PHE A 351 2.09 -3.17 -9.70
CA PHE A 351 2.78 -2.45 -8.66
C PHE A 351 4.29 -2.63 -8.83
N SER A 352 5.00 -1.53 -9.01
CA SER A 352 6.47 -1.49 -9.02
C SER A 352 6.94 -0.84 -7.72
N GLU A 353 7.79 -1.55 -6.98
CA GLU A 353 8.35 -1.04 -5.72
C GLU A 353 9.10 0.28 -5.90
N ASP A 354 9.84 0.43 -7.00
CA ASP A 354 10.57 1.68 -7.30
C ASP A 354 9.61 2.85 -7.59
N THR A 355 8.54 2.60 -8.34
CA THR A 355 7.53 3.63 -8.61
C THR A 355 6.81 4.05 -7.32
N ALA A 356 6.50 3.08 -6.47
CA ALA A 356 5.87 3.32 -5.18
C ALA A 356 6.79 4.08 -4.21
N ARG A 357 8.07 3.73 -4.18
CA ARG A 357 9.10 4.43 -3.39
C ARG A 357 9.20 5.90 -3.80
N LEU A 358 9.23 6.20 -5.10
CA LEU A 358 9.26 7.58 -5.59
C LEU A 358 8.00 8.37 -5.21
N SER A 359 6.82 7.75 -5.31
CA SER A 359 5.56 8.34 -4.84
C SER A 359 5.61 8.61 -3.34
N TYR A 360 6.02 7.63 -2.55
CA TYR A 360 6.17 7.74 -1.09
C TYR A 360 7.12 8.87 -0.70
N GLU A 361 8.31 8.96 -1.30
CA GLU A 361 9.29 10.02 -1.03
C GLU A 361 8.75 11.41 -1.38
N ARG A 362 7.95 11.53 -2.44
CA ARG A 362 7.28 12.79 -2.79
C ARG A 362 6.24 13.17 -1.72
N HIS A 363 5.42 12.24 -1.27
CA HIS A 363 4.43 12.50 -0.21
C HIS A 363 5.09 12.79 1.13
N LEU A 364 6.22 12.15 1.45
CA LEU A 364 7.02 12.48 2.62
C LEU A 364 7.56 13.91 2.55
N ARG A 365 8.04 14.36 1.38
CA ARG A 365 8.44 15.76 1.18
C ARG A 365 7.27 16.73 1.35
N HIS A 366 6.09 16.36 0.85
CA HIS A 366 4.87 17.15 1.00
C HIS A 366 4.43 17.25 2.47
N TRP A 367 4.51 16.15 3.22
CA TRP A 367 4.28 16.14 4.67
C TRP A 367 5.26 17.05 5.41
N LYS A 368 6.57 16.89 5.14
CA LYS A 368 7.63 17.72 5.76
C LYS A 368 7.47 19.21 5.46
N PHE A 369 6.99 19.55 4.25
CA PHE A 369 6.65 20.92 3.91
C PHE A 369 5.58 21.46 4.87
N PHE A 370 4.46 20.75 5.07
CA PHE A 370 3.43 21.21 6.01
C PHE A 370 3.88 21.22 7.47
N GLU A 371 4.66 20.23 7.89
CA GLU A 371 5.28 20.21 9.22
C GLU A 371 6.14 21.45 9.47
N SER A 372 6.87 21.93 8.45
CA SER A 372 7.65 23.16 8.54
C SER A 372 6.79 24.43 8.67
N GLN A 373 5.61 24.44 8.04
CA GLN A 373 4.69 25.59 8.05
C GLN A 373 3.79 25.59 9.30
N MET A 374 3.42 24.41 9.80
CA MET A 374 2.44 24.20 10.85
C MET A 374 2.97 23.20 11.88
N LYS A 375 3.87 23.64 12.76
CA LYS A 375 4.62 22.74 13.68
C LYS A 375 3.74 21.83 14.55
N ALA A 376 2.58 22.29 15.00
CA ALA A 376 1.67 21.51 15.84
C ALA A 376 0.73 20.58 15.03
N TRP A 377 0.56 20.85 13.73
CA TRP A 377 -0.41 20.15 12.89
C TRP A 377 -0.13 18.64 12.76
N PRO A 378 1.12 18.17 12.52
CA PRO A 378 1.38 16.74 12.39
C PRO A 378 0.97 15.93 13.62
N ALA A 379 1.33 16.40 14.82
CA ALA A 379 0.99 15.72 16.07
C ALA A 379 -0.52 15.75 16.33
N TRP A 380 -1.14 16.92 16.14
CA TRP A 380 -2.59 17.08 16.27
C TRP A 380 -3.36 16.19 15.29
N TRP A 381 -2.96 16.15 14.02
CA TRP A 381 -3.63 15.38 12.98
C TRP A 381 -3.54 13.88 13.29
N ARG A 382 -2.36 13.36 13.62
CA ARG A 382 -2.18 11.92 13.92
C ARG A 382 -2.99 11.48 15.14
N LYS A 383 -3.04 12.33 16.16
CA LYS A 383 -3.88 12.12 17.35
C LYS A 383 -5.36 12.12 17.00
N THR A 384 -5.83 13.14 16.27
CA THR A 384 -7.25 13.30 15.90
C THR A 384 -7.72 12.14 15.03
N VAL A 385 -6.92 11.72 14.05
CA VAL A 385 -7.25 10.57 13.20
C VAL A 385 -7.30 9.27 14.00
N LEU A 386 -6.37 9.06 14.92
CA LEU A 386 -6.42 7.88 15.78
C LEU A 386 -7.67 7.91 16.69
N GLU A 387 -8.00 9.05 17.29
CA GLU A 387 -9.23 9.23 18.09
C GLU A 387 -10.52 9.05 17.28
N GLN A 388 -10.51 9.32 15.97
CA GLN A 388 -11.66 9.06 15.10
C GLN A 388 -11.82 7.57 14.78
N ILE A 389 -10.72 6.82 14.72
CA ILE A 389 -10.72 5.39 14.37
C ILE A 389 -11.04 4.50 15.58
N LEU A 390 -10.56 4.89 16.76
CA LEU A 390 -10.75 4.15 18.02
C LEU A 390 -12.09 4.47 18.67
#